data_AF-V9GB16-F1
#
_entry.id   AF-V9GB16-F1
#
_cell.length_a   1.000
_cell.length_b   1.000
_cell.length_c   1.000
_cell.angle_alpha   90.00
_cell.angle_beta   90.00
_cell.angle_gamma   90.00
#
_symmetry.space_group_name_H-M   'P 1'
#
loop_
_entity.id
_entity.type
_entity.pdbx_description
1 polymer ?
#
loop_
_entity_poly.entity_id
_entity_poly.type
_entity_poly.pdbx_seq_one_letter_code
_entity_poly.pdbx_strand_id
1 'polypeptide(L)'
;MKLAGWFDHCTGVLFGRSGANQPINDYTAEDIYRELYEELQVPIVYDMDCGHVPPQITFVNGAYAEIEVEDGKGVVKQIFK
;
A
#
# COMPACT_ATOMS: atom_id res chain seq x y z
N MET A 1 -1.84 14.65 -0.55
CA MET A 1 -2.53 13.76 -1.52
C MET A 1 -4.04 13.89 -1.41
N LYS A 2 -4.66 13.61 -0.26
CA LYS A 2 -6.12 13.73 -0.07
C LYS A 2 -6.70 15.10 -0.44
N LEU A 3 -6.21 16.18 0.17
CA LEU A 3 -6.68 17.55 -0.14
C LEU A 3 -6.43 17.99 -1.59
N ALA A 4 -5.61 17.25 -2.33
CA ALA A 4 -5.35 17.48 -3.75
C ALA A 4 -6.19 16.57 -4.67
N GLY A 5 -7.13 15.78 -4.13
CA GLY A 5 -8.02 14.90 -4.88
C GLY A 5 -7.39 13.61 -5.40
N TRP A 6 -6.18 13.24 -4.94
CA TRP A 6 -5.45 12.08 -5.50
C TRP A 6 -6.13 10.74 -5.22
N PHE A 7 -7.02 10.67 -4.23
CA PHE A 7 -7.68 9.44 -3.82
C PHE A 7 -9.12 9.31 -4.33
N ASP A 8 -9.67 10.34 -4.99
CA ASP A 8 -11.09 10.41 -5.40
C ASP A 8 -11.51 9.27 -6.36
N HIS A 9 -10.54 8.72 -7.10
CA HIS A 9 -10.73 7.60 -8.03
C HIS A 9 -9.76 6.44 -7.76
N CYS A 10 -9.21 6.38 -6.55
CA CYS A 10 -8.30 5.32 -6.14
C CYS A 10 -9.09 4.06 -5.76
N THR A 11 -8.62 2.88 -6.17
CA THR A 11 -9.22 1.59 -5.81
C THR A 11 -8.50 0.89 -4.66
N GLY A 12 -7.37 1.43 -4.20
CA GLY A 12 -6.59 0.91 -3.10
C GLY A 12 -5.19 1.54 -3.01
N VAL A 13 -4.60 1.50 -1.83
CA VAL A 13 -3.27 2.05 -1.55
C VAL A 13 -2.34 0.93 -1.11
N LEU A 14 -1.13 0.90 -1.68
CA LEU A 14 -0.11 -0.10 -1.38
C LEU A 14 1.07 0.58 -0.71
N PHE A 15 1.46 0.10 0.47
CA PHE A 15 2.64 0.53 1.20
C PHE A 15 3.72 -0.55 1.13
N GLY A 16 4.90 -0.13 0.68
CA GLY A 16 6.09 -0.96 0.75
C GLY A 16 6.56 -1.13 2.18
N ARG A 17 7.25 -2.25 2.45
CA ARG A 17 7.97 -2.46 3.69
C ARG A 17 8.94 -1.30 3.99
N SER A 18 9.04 -0.94 5.26
CA SER A 18 9.85 0.18 5.70
C SER A 18 10.55 -0.15 7.01
N GLY A 19 11.87 0.04 7.04
CA GLY A 19 12.64 -0.04 8.29
C GLY A 19 12.38 1.13 9.25
N ALA A 20 11.65 2.16 8.80
CA ALA A 20 11.34 3.36 9.57
C ALA A 20 9.99 3.26 10.33
N ASN A 21 9.29 2.13 10.28
CA ASN A 21 8.00 1.92 10.95
C ASN A 21 8.13 1.68 12.47
N GLN A 22 9.09 2.34 13.13
CA GLN A 22 9.25 2.25 14.58
C GLN A 22 8.13 3.03 15.27
N PRO A 23 7.45 2.45 16.29
CA PRO A 23 6.42 3.16 17.02
C PRO A 23 6.94 4.43 17.69
N ILE A 24 6.12 5.47 17.72
CA ILE A 24 6.41 6.73 18.41
C ILE A 24 5.29 6.98 19.42
N ASN A 25 5.61 7.06 20.71
CA ASN A 25 4.61 7.24 21.78
C ASN A 25 3.46 6.23 21.70
N ASP A 26 3.79 4.94 21.56
CA ASP A 26 2.85 3.83 21.42
C ASP A 26 1.95 3.86 20.15
N TYR A 27 2.18 4.81 19.24
CA TYR A 27 1.46 4.90 17.97
C TYR A 27 2.22 4.13 16.89
N THR A 28 1.58 3.14 16.29
CA THR A 28 2.21 2.21 15.32
C THR A 28 1.86 2.54 13.87
N ALA A 29 2.56 1.91 12.93
CA ALA A 29 2.22 2.03 11.50
C ALA A 29 0.83 1.45 11.21
N GLU A 30 0.43 0.40 11.91
CA GLU A 30 -0.90 -0.22 11.79
C GLU A 30 -2.01 0.73 12.26
N ASP A 31 -1.75 1.58 13.27
CA ASP A 31 -2.69 2.63 13.67
C ASP A 31 -2.93 3.63 12.53
N ILE A 32 -1.84 4.07 11.87
CA ILE A 32 -1.90 4.95 10.70
C ILE A 32 -2.70 4.29 9.58
N TYR A 33 -2.43 3.01 9.26
CA TYR A 33 -3.13 2.30 8.18
C TYR A 33 -4.62 2.15 8.47
N ARG A 34 -5.00 1.91 9.73
CA ARG A 34 -6.40 1.83 10.16
C ARG A 34 -7.10 3.18 10.02
N GLU A 35 -6.49 4.26 10.51
CA GLU A 35 -7.04 5.61 10.38
C GLU A 35 -7.16 6.02 8.90
N LEU A 36 -6.18 5.67 8.07
CA LEU A 36 -6.22 5.95 6.64
C LEU A 36 -7.33 5.17 5.92
N TYR A 37 -7.56 3.92 6.30
CA TYR A 37 -8.69 3.13 5.80
C TYR A 37 -10.02 3.77 6.20
N GLU A 38 -10.19 4.15 7.47
CA GLU A 38 -11.39 4.84 7.95
C GLU A 38 -11.61 6.17 7.22
N GLU A 39 -10.54 6.90 6.92
CA GLU A 39 -10.60 8.21 6.28
C GLU A 39 -10.86 8.14 4.77
N LEU A 40 -10.26 7.17 4.06
CA LEU A 40 -10.32 7.08 2.59
C LEU A 40 -11.37 6.10 2.09
N GLN A 41 -11.78 5.13 2.90
CA GLN A 41 -12.73 4.06 2.53
C GLN A 41 -12.27 3.23 1.32
N VAL A 42 -10.95 3.09 1.13
CA VAL A 42 -10.33 2.22 0.12
C VAL A 42 -9.38 1.23 0.78
N PRO A 43 -9.22 0.00 0.25
CA PRO A 43 -8.30 -0.99 0.83
C PRO A 43 -6.87 -0.47 0.98
N ILE A 44 -6.27 -0.74 2.14
CA ILE A 44 -4.87 -0.42 2.44
C ILE A 44 -4.10 -1.74 2.60
N VAL A 45 -3.11 -1.96 1.75
CA VAL A 45 -2.20 -3.10 1.83
C VAL A 45 -0.82 -2.58 2.22
N TYR A 46 -0.15 -3.27 3.14
CA TYR A 46 1.18 -2.89 3.65
C TYR A 46 2.11 -4.10 3.69
N ASP A 47 3.38 -3.84 4.04
CA ASP A 47 4.47 -4.84 4.03
C ASP A 47 4.73 -5.48 2.66
N MET A 48 4.43 -4.75 1.59
CA MET A 48 4.74 -5.21 0.24
C MET A 48 6.25 -5.20 -0.02
N ASP A 49 6.70 -6.13 -0.86
CA ASP A 49 8.07 -6.20 -1.39
C ASP A 49 8.36 -5.06 -2.39
N CYS A 50 8.22 -3.80 -1.97
CA CYS A 50 8.53 -2.63 -2.78
C CYS A 50 9.10 -1.49 -1.92
N GLY A 51 9.78 -0.55 -2.56
CA GLY A 51 10.44 0.56 -1.87
C GLY A 51 11.93 0.31 -1.61
N HIS A 52 12.45 0.79 -0.48
CA HIS A 52 13.90 0.84 -0.21
C HIS A 52 14.49 -0.43 0.39
N VAL A 53 13.66 -1.30 0.99
CA VAL A 53 14.11 -2.50 1.68
C VAL A 53 13.89 -3.73 0.79
N PRO A 54 14.89 -4.62 0.59
CA PRO A 54 14.72 -5.85 -0.17
C PRO A 54 13.75 -6.88 0.47
N PRO A 55 13.17 -7.80 -0.31
CA PRO A 55 13.17 -7.84 -1.78
C PRO A 55 12.25 -6.78 -2.39
N GLN A 56 12.46 -6.48 -3.67
CA GLN A 56 11.77 -5.41 -4.39
C GLN A 56 11.27 -5.93 -5.73
N ILE A 57 9.96 -6.04 -5.89
CA ILE A 57 9.32 -6.38 -7.15
C ILE A 57 9.19 -5.11 -8.01
N THR A 58 9.28 -5.28 -9.33
CA THR A 58 9.17 -4.16 -10.28
C THR A 58 7.70 -3.85 -10.58
N PHE A 59 7.30 -2.61 -10.32
CA PHE A 59 6.03 -2.05 -10.80
C PHE A 59 6.26 -1.25 -12.08
N VAL A 60 5.36 -1.43 -13.04
CA VAL A 60 5.33 -0.62 -14.25
C VAL A 60 4.26 0.44 -14.09
N ASN A 61 4.70 1.68 -13.96
CA ASN A 61 3.80 2.81 -13.79
C ASN A 61 2.81 2.92 -14.96
N GLY A 62 1.53 3.02 -14.64
CA GLY A 62 0.43 3.13 -15.61
C GLY A 62 -0.10 1.79 -16.14
N ALA A 63 0.51 0.66 -15.80
CA ALA A 63 -0.06 -0.65 -16.12
C ALA A 63 -1.30 -0.94 -15.24
N TYR A 64 -2.25 -1.70 -15.78
CA TYR A 64 -3.34 -2.24 -14.98
C TYR A 64 -2.81 -3.35 -14.09
N ALA A 65 -3.17 -3.34 -12.81
CA ALA A 65 -2.75 -4.34 -11.84
C ALA A 65 -3.94 -4.89 -11.05
N GLU A 66 -3.93 -6.20 -10.85
CA GLU A 66 -4.78 -6.90 -9.89
C GLU A 66 -3.93 -7.25 -8.66
N ILE A 67 -4.45 -6.94 -7.47
CA ILE A 67 -3.80 -7.19 -6.19
C ILE A 67 -4.71 -8.10 -5.37
N GLU A 68 -4.21 -9.26 -4.99
CA GLU A 68 -4.91 -10.21 -4.13
C GLU A 68 -4.09 -10.39 -2.85
N VAL A 69 -4.77 -10.37 -1.70
CA VAL A 69 -4.15 -10.58 -0.39
C VAL A 69 -4.96 -11.60 0.38
N GLU A 70 -4.34 -12.72 0.75
CA GLU A 70 -4.96 -13.80 1.51
C GLU A 70 -3.92 -14.42 2.45
N ASP A 71 -4.28 -14.61 3.72
CA ASP A 71 -3.42 -15.24 4.74
C ASP A 71 -1.98 -14.69 4.82
N GLY A 72 -1.85 -13.36 4.72
CA GLY A 72 -0.56 -12.68 4.76
C GLY A 72 0.30 -12.84 3.50
N LYS A 73 -0.25 -13.37 2.40
CA LYS A 73 0.41 -13.49 1.11
C LYS A 73 -0.25 -12.56 0.09
N GLY A 74 0.58 -11.90 -0.70
CA GLY A 74 0.14 -11.01 -1.77
C GLY A 74 0.48 -11.56 -3.15
N VAL A 75 -0.44 -11.44 -4.10
CA VAL A 75 -0.19 -11.66 -5.54
C VAL A 75 -0.37 -10.33 -6.27
N VAL A 76 0.62 -9.98 -7.09
CA VAL A 76 0.57 -8.81 -7.97
C VAL A 76 0.58 -9.30 -9.42
N LYS A 77 -0.51 -9.07 -10.14
CA LYS A 77 -0.62 -9.39 -11.57
C LYS A 77 -0.71 -8.10 -12.37
N GLN A 78 0.31 -7.81 -13.17
CA GLN A 78 0.36 -6.64 -14.05
C GLN A 78 0.03 -7.05 -15.48
N ILE A 79 -0.87 -6.31 -16.13
CA ILE A 79 -1.33 -6.58 -17.49
C ILE A 79 -0.83 -5.46 -18.41
N PHE A 80 -0.12 -5.85 -19.48
CA PHE A 80 0.42 -4.97 -20.50
C PHE A 80 -0.35 -5.17 -21.81
N LYS A 81 -0.72 -4.07 -22.46
CA LYS A 81 -1.33 -4.06 -23.80
C LYS A 81 -0.47 -3.25 -24.74
#